data_AF-A0AAE0YZ78-F1
#
_entry.id   AF-A0AAE0YZ78-F1
#
_cell.length_a   1.000
_cell.length_b   1.000
_cell.length_c   1.000
_cell.angle_alpha   90.00
_cell.angle_beta   90.00
_cell.angle_gamma   90.00
#
_symmetry.space_group_name_H-M   'P 1'
#
loop_
_entity.id
_entity.type
_entity.pdbx_description
1 polymer ?
#
loop_
_entity_poly.entity_id
_entity_poly.type
_entity_poly.pdbx_seq_one_letter_code
_entity_poly.pdbx_strand_id
1 'polypeptide(L)'
;MSVEFTDESLEPVEFKSSWKRERSVAEQGCQTRDVYTNSVEVQSNEKFDQEVQTDYGGDSYKSQGADADSQALAEFLHRVEPMVMQCLNRNLKSKAFDGILDQRDSGLETITCMHTLYNAELDEKLQVTDLSWNATGSTLAATYPIKIVIFFYYIR
;
A
#
# COMPACT_ATOMS: atom_id res chain seq x y z
N MET A 1 6.06 81.64 -2.31
CA MET A 1 7.49 81.87 -2.00
C MET A 1 8.28 81.10 -3.03
N SER A 2 8.89 81.81 -3.98
CA SER A 2 9.73 81.24 -5.04
C SER A 2 11.17 81.18 -4.52
N VAL A 3 11.82 80.01 -4.64
CA VAL A 3 13.24 79.83 -4.30
C VAL A 3 14.03 79.97 -5.60
N GLU A 4 14.96 80.93 -5.64
CA GLU A 4 15.90 81.10 -6.75
C GLU A 4 17.12 80.19 -6.57
N PHE A 5 17.59 79.57 -7.65
CA PHE A 5 18.83 78.81 -7.67
C PHE A 5 20.02 79.74 -7.97
N THR A 6 21.09 79.61 -7.21
CA THR A 6 22.37 80.31 -7.42
C THR A 6 23.46 79.33 -7.80
N ASP A 7 24.16 79.61 -8.90
CA ASP A 7 25.33 78.84 -9.34
C ASP A 7 26.56 79.14 -8.47
N GLU A 8 27.26 78.08 -8.05
CA GLU A 8 28.49 78.14 -7.27
C GLU A 8 29.67 77.69 -8.14
N SER A 9 30.70 78.54 -8.29
CA SER A 9 31.90 78.21 -9.07
C SER A 9 33.04 77.73 -8.16
N LEU A 10 33.48 76.48 -8.35
CA LEU A 10 34.60 75.87 -7.61
C LEU A 10 35.92 75.95 -8.41
N GLU A 11 37.05 76.07 -7.70
CA GLU A 11 38.38 76.16 -8.32
C GLU A 11 38.88 74.82 -8.90
N PRO A 12 39.58 74.84 -10.04
CA PRO A 12 40.10 73.62 -10.67
C PRO A 12 41.34 73.06 -9.98
N VAL A 13 41.39 71.74 -9.82
CA VAL A 13 42.55 71.00 -9.28
C VAL A 13 43.50 70.61 -10.41
N GLU A 14 44.73 71.11 -10.38
CA GLU A 14 45.78 70.74 -11.35
C GLU A 14 46.67 69.59 -10.87
N PHE A 15 47.16 68.77 -11.82
CA PHE A 15 48.20 67.78 -11.60
C PHE A 15 49.39 68.01 -12.56
N LYS A 16 50.62 67.83 -12.04
CA LYS A 16 51.85 68.09 -12.80
C LYS A 16 52.19 66.91 -13.71
N SER A 17 52.31 67.17 -15.00
CA SER A 17 52.74 66.21 -16.02
C SER A 17 54.16 65.67 -15.75
N SER A 18 54.31 64.35 -15.72
CA SER A 18 55.59 63.64 -15.55
C SER A 18 56.20 63.18 -16.89
N TRP A 19 56.07 63.99 -17.93
CA TRP A 19 56.32 63.63 -19.34
C TRP A 19 57.80 63.42 -19.74
N LYS A 20 58.78 63.46 -18.84
CA LYS A 20 60.20 63.17 -19.19
C LYS A 20 60.93 62.30 -18.17
N ARG A 21 60.24 61.36 -17.52
CA ARG A 21 60.85 60.44 -16.57
C ARG A 21 61.31 59.17 -17.29
N GLU A 22 62.60 58.88 -17.26
CA GLU A 22 63.16 57.65 -17.85
C GLU A 22 62.55 56.40 -17.20
N ARG A 23 62.18 55.42 -18.03
CA ARG A 23 61.61 54.14 -17.63
C ARG A 23 62.50 53.04 -18.18
N SER A 24 62.82 52.03 -17.36
CA SER A 24 63.45 50.80 -17.82
C SER A 24 62.47 49.63 -17.66
N VAL A 25 62.62 48.63 -18.53
CA VAL A 25 61.80 47.41 -18.54
C VAL A 25 62.74 46.23 -18.37
N ALA A 26 62.38 45.29 -17.50
CA ALA A 26 63.07 44.01 -17.35
C ALA A 26 62.04 42.88 -17.54
N GLU A 27 62.40 41.90 -18.36
CA GLU A 27 61.55 40.75 -18.68
C GLU A 27 61.91 39.57 -17.78
N GLN A 28 60.93 39.01 -17.10
CA GLN A 28 61.06 37.77 -16.33
C GLN A 28 59.94 36.82 -16.69
N GLY A 29 60.31 35.55 -16.90
CA GLY A 29 59.38 34.45 -17.03
C GLY A 29 59.34 33.64 -15.74
N CYS A 30 58.15 33.16 -15.36
CA CYS A 30 58.00 32.21 -14.27
C CYS A 30 57.01 31.12 -14.73
N GLN A 31 57.31 29.86 -14.43
CA GLN A 31 56.46 28.73 -14.80
C GLN A 31 56.08 27.95 -13.54
N THR A 32 54.81 27.56 -13.45
CA THR A 32 54.26 26.78 -12.34
C THR A 32 54.43 25.28 -12.56
N ARG A 33 54.41 24.51 -11.47
CA ARG A 33 54.55 23.06 -11.49
C ARG A 33 53.27 22.37 -11.96
N ASP A 34 53.47 21.17 -12.50
CA ASP A 34 52.39 20.31 -12.95
C ASP A 34 51.60 19.71 -11.78
N VAL A 35 50.32 19.41 -12.04
CA VAL A 35 49.39 18.86 -11.05
C VAL A 35 49.06 17.41 -11.42
N TYR A 36 49.14 16.52 -10.44
CA TYR A 36 48.80 15.11 -10.60
C TYR A 36 47.43 14.81 -9.99
N THR A 37 46.66 13.96 -10.66
CA THR A 37 45.34 13.52 -10.22
C THR A 37 45.25 12.00 -10.27
N ASN A 38 44.57 11.41 -9.29
CA ASN A 38 44.28 9.98 -9.24
C ASN A 38 42.77 9.75 -9.25
N SER A 39 42.34 8.64 -9.86
CA SER A 39 40.95 8.19 -9.79
C SER A 39 40.70 7.50 -8.46
N VAL A 40 39.60 7.84 -7.80
CA VAL A 40 39.12 7.19 -6.58
C VAL A 40 37.68 6.78 -6.82
N GLU A 41 37.38 5.51 -6.61
CA GLU A 41 36.04 4.98 -6.76
C GLU A 41 35.37 4.85 -5.39
N VAL A 42 34.08 5.21 -5.34
CA VAL A 42 33.23 5.04 -4.17
C VAL A 42 31.94 4.39 -4.63
N GLN A 43 31.44 3.42 -3.86
CA GLN A 43 30.18 2.74 -4.16
C GLN A 43 29.10 3.19 -3.17
N SER A 44 27.90 3.39 -3.71
CA SER A 44 26.66 3.57 -2.94
C SER A 44 25.89 2.25 -2.86
N ASN A 45 25.11 2.10 -1.79
CA ASN A 45 24.23 0.94 -1.63
C ASN A 45 22.95 1.14 -2.44
N GLU A 46 22.66 0.21 -3.34
CA GLU A 46 21.41 0.16 -4.09
C GLU A 46 20.56 -1.01 -3.59
N LYS A 47 19.27 -0.75 -3.40
CA LYS A 47 18.30 -1.75 -2.96
C LYS A 47 17.33 -2.03 -4.09
N PHE A 48 16.88 -3.28 -4.14
CA PHE A 48 15.88 -3.75 -5.07
C PHE A 48 14.78 -4.47 -4.30
N ASP A 49 13.56 -4.30 -4.77
CA ASP A 49 12.40 -4.94 -4.19
C ASP A 49 12.33 -6.41 -4.64
N GLN A 50 11.89 -7.27 -3.73
CA GLN A 50 11.64 -8.68 -4.02
C GLN A 50 10.30 -9.07 -3.41
N GLU A 51 9.43 -9.64 -4.24
CA GLU A 51 8.13 -10.15 -3.85
C GLU A 51 8.17 -11.68 -3.82
N VAL A 52 7.61 -12.26 -2.76
CA VAL A 52 7.45 -13.71 -2.60
C VAL A 52 6.04 -14.01 -2.14
N GLN A 53 5.41 -15.02 -2.74
CA GLN A 53 4.09 -15.50 -2.35
C GLN A 53 4.24 -16.84 -1.64
N THR A 54 3.59 -16.99 -0.49
CA THR A 54 3.57 -18.28 0.21
C THR A 54 2.58 -19.21 -0.47
N ASP A 55 3.06 -20.37 -0.88
CA ASP A 55 2.18 -21.45 -1.32
C ASP A 55 1.48 -22.05 -0.10
N TYR A 56 0.14 -22.02 -0.11
CA TYR A 56 -0.67 -22.87 0.75
C TYR A 56 -0.54 -24.28 0.20
N GLY A 57 0.58 -24.94 0.51
CA GLY A 57 0.83 -26.31 0.08
C GLY A 57 -0.42 -27.13 0.32
N GLY A 58 -1.03 -27.63 -0.75
CA GLY A 58 -2.24 -28.42 -0.64
C GLY A 58 -1.99 -29.50 0.38
N ASP A 59 -2.83 -29.53 1.42
CA ASP A 59 -2.73 -30.41 2.58
C ASP A 59 -2.67 -31.86 2.12
N SER A 60 -1.45 -32.31 1.78
CA SER A 60 -1.14 -33.69 1.51
C SER A 60 -0.93 -34.39 2.86
N TYR A 61 -1.92 -34.24 3.75
CA TYR A 61 -2.19 -35.24 4.77
C TYR A 61 -2.72 -36.48 4.03
N LYS A 62 -1.87 -37.10 3.21
CA LYS A 62 -2.00 -38.53 3.02
C LYS A 62 -1.84 -39.06 4.42
N SER A 63 -2.90 -39.66 4.97
CA SER A 63 -2.75 -40.59 6.07
C SER A 63 -1.83 -41.68 5.54
N GLN A 64 -0.53 -41.45 5.61
CA GLN A 64 0.45 -42.51 5.56
C GLN A 64 -0.03 -43.42 6.67
N GLY A 65 -0.57 -44.58 6.30
CA GLY A 65 -1.04 -45.56 7.26
C GLY A 65 0.06 -45.66 8.28
N ALA A 66 -0.22 -45.16 9.49
CA ALA A 66 0.82 -45.04 10.49
C ALA A 66 1.41 -46.44 10.62
N ASP A 67 2.74 -46.57 10.53
CA ASP A 67 3.45 -47.80 10.86
C ASP A 67 3.38 -47.98 12.37
N ALA A 68 2.14 -48.08 12.85
CA ALA A 68 1.77 -48.20 14.22
C ALA A 68 1.72 -49.70 14.50
N ASP A 69 2.34 -50.09 15.61
CA ASP A 69 2.19 -51.43 16.15
C ASP A 69 0.70 -51.74 16.32
N SER A 70 0.19 -52.58 15.42
CA SER A 70 -1.23 -52.93 15.33
C SER A 70 -1.74 -53.53 16.64
N GLN A 71 -0.88 -54.26 17.36
CA GLN A 71 -1.22 -54.89 18.63
C GLN A 71 -1.36 -53.85 19.75
N ALA A 72 -0.39 -52.94 19.86
CA ALA A 72 -0.45 -51.85 20.83
C ALA A 72 -1.64 -50.91 20.58
N LEU A 73 -1.97 -50.66 19.30
CA LEU A 73 -3.15 -49.89 18.91
C LEU A 73 -4.45 -50.62 19.29
N ALA A 74 -4.55 -51.92 19.02
CA ALA A 74 -5.72 -52.72 19.39
C ALA A 74 -5.93 -52.75 20.91
N GLU A 75 -4.87 -52.92 21.69
CA GLU A 75 -4.92 -52.88 23.16
C GLU A 75 -5.38 -51.51 23.68
N PHE A 76 -4.87 -50.43 23.08
CA PHE A 76 -5.32 -49.08 23.40
C PHE A 76 -6.81 -48.89 23.11
N LEU A 77 -7.27 -49.28 21.91
CA LEU A 77 -8.66 -49.16 21.49
C LEU A 77 -9.58 -49.98 22.40
N HIS A 78 -9.24 -51.23 22.69
CA HIS A 78 -10.03 -52.07 23.60
C HIS A 78 -10.10 -51.52 25.04
N ARG A 79 -9.05 -50.84 25.50
CA ARG A 79 -9.05 -50.18 26.82
C ARG A 79 -9.94 -48.93 26.84
N VAL A 80 -9.96 -48.16 25.76
CA VAL A 80 -10.62 -46.84 25.71
C VAL A 80 -12.08 -46.93 25.23
N GLU A 81 -12.39 -47.87 24.33
CA GLU A 81 -13.71 -48.06 23.73
C GLU A 81 -14.83 -48.16 24.77
N PRO A 82 -14.75 -48.98 25.84
CA PRO A 82 -15.85 -49.11 26.80
C PRO A 82 -16.19 -47.79 27.49
N MET A 83 -15.17 -46.99 27.81
CA MET A 83 -15.32 -45.69 28.46
C MET A 83 -15.93 -44.66 27.52
N VAL A 84 -15.43 -44.58 26.28
CA VAL A 84 -15.97 -43.67 25.26
C VAL A 84 -17.42 -44.04 24.93
N MET A 85 -17.71 -45.32 24.73
CA MET A 85 -19.07 -45.81 24.47
C MET A 85 -20.03 -45.49 25.61
N GLN A 86 -19.59 -45.62 26.87
CA GLN A 86 -20.41 -45.26 28.02
C GLN A 86 -20.70 -43.76 28.06
N CYS A 87 -19.69 -42.92 27.83
CA CYS A 87 -19.84 -41.46 27.80
C CYS A 87 -20.73 -41.00 26.65
N LEU A 88 -20.56 -41.55 25.44
CA LEU A 88 -21.40 -41.25 24.29
C LEU A 88 -22.85 -41.66 24.55
N ASN A 89 -23.10 -42.86 25.11
CA ASN A 89 -24.46 -43.30 25.45
C ASN A 89 -25.13 -42.41 26.51
N ARG A 90 -24.37 -41.92 27.49
CA ARG A 90 -24.86 -40.97 28.48
C ARG A 90 -25.18 -39.62 27.84
N ASN A 91 -24.29 -39.12 26.98
CA ASN A 91 -24.47 -37.85 26.29
C ASN A 91 -25.64 -37.88 25.31
N LEU A 92 -25.86 -38.99 24.60
CA LEU A 92 -27.01 -39.16 23.70
C LEU A 92 -28.37 -39.13 24.42
N LYS A 93 -28.42 -39.62 25.65
CA LYS A 93 -29.63 -39.57 26.50
C LYS A 93 -29.73 -38.27 27.30
N SER A 94 -28.69 -37.44 27.24
CA SER A 94 -28.62 -36.21 28.00
C SER A 94 -29.43 -35.13 27.30
N LYS A 95 -30.21 -34.41 28.10
CA LYS A 95 -30.91 -33.19 27.71
C LYS A 95 -30.13 -31.93 28.12
N ALA A 96 -28.83 -32.06 28.38
CA ALA A 96 -28.00 -30.97 28.88
C ALA A 96 -27.97 -29.73 27.95
N PHE A 97 -28.33 -29.92 26.68
CA PHE A 97 -28.36 -28.88 25.66
C PHE A 97 -29.79 -28.62 25.11
N ASP A 98 -30.82 -29.21 25.72
CA ASP A 98 -32.22 -28.90 25.36
C ASP A 98 -32.48 -27.43 25.70
N GLY A 99 -32.96 -26.66 24.73
CA GLY A 99 -33.26 -25.24 24.90
C GLY A 99 -32.12 -24.28 24.55
N ILE A 100 -30.98 -24.77 24.04
CA ILE A 100 -30.03 -23.90 23.35
C ILE A 100 -30.66 -23.45 22.03
N LEU A 101 -31.13 -22.21 22.02
CA LEU A 101 -31.54 -21.51 20.81
C LEU A 101 -30.27 -20.90 20.22
N ASP A 102 -29.82 -21.44 19.09
CA ASP A 102 -28.70 -20.89 18.32
C ASP A 102 -29.18 -19.60 17.63
N GLN A 103 -29.28 -18.52 18.41
CA GLN A 103 -29.61 -17.16 17.94
C GLN A 103 -28.40 -16.52 17.25
N ARG A 104 -27.73 -17.25 16.34
CA ARG A 104 -26.79 -16.62 15.41
C ARG A 104 -27.50 -15.68 14.44
N ASP A 105 -28.75 -16.01 14.11
CA ASP A 105 -29.67 -15.13 13.42
C ASP A 105 -30.72 -14.63 14.42
N SER A 106 -30.28 -13.79 15.36
CA SER A 106 -31.18 -13.10 16.27
C SER A 106 -32.07 -12.12 15.49
N GLY A 107 -33.21 -12.62 15.03
CA GLY A 107 -34.31 -11.83 14.47
C GLY A 107 -34.04 -11.38 13.04
N LEU A 108 -35.03 -11.57 12.18
CA LEU A 108 -35.09 -10.90 10.89
C LEU A 108 -34.87 -9.40 11.13
N GLU A 109 -33.67 -8.93 10.85
CA GLU A 109 -33.39 -7.50 10.80
C GLU A 109 -34.45 -6.89 9.90
N THR A 110 -35.15 -5.90 10.43
CA THR A 110 -36.12 -5.09 9.70
C THR A 110 -35.52 -4.79 8.32
N ILE A 111 -36.20 -5.16 7.23
CA ILE A 111 -35.70 -4.87 5.89
C ILE A 111 -35.61 -3.35 5.76
N THR A 112 -34.41 -2.81 5.93
CA THR A 112 -34.13 -1.38 5.80
C THR A 112 -33.33 -1.13 4.54
N CYS A 113 -33.76 -0.17 3.74
CA CYS A 113 -32.95 0.33 2.64
C CYS A 113 -31.75 1.10 3.21
N MET A 114 -30.56 0.47 3.26
CA MET A 114 -29.34 1.15 3.70
C MET A 114 -28.84 2.15 2.65
N HIS A 115 -28.93 1.77 1.38
CA HIS A 115 -28.36 2.52 0.28
C HIS A 115 -29.24 2.46 -0.97
N THR A 116 -29.33 3.59 -1.67
CA THR A 116 -29.99 3.69 -2.98
C THR A 116 -28.96 4.20 -3.98
N LEU A 117 -28.66 3.39 -4.99
CA LEU A 117 -27.72 3.76 -6.05
C LEU A 117 -28.49 4.43 -7.17
N TYR A 118 -28.04 5.62 -7.57
CA TYR A 118 -28.59 6.35 -8.71
C TYR A 118 -27.47 6.72 -9.67
N ASN A 119 -27.77 6.70 -10.97
CA ASN A 119 -26.86 7.19 -11.98
C ASN A 119 -27.32 8.58 -12.43
N ALA A 120 -26.60 9.62 -12.00
CA ALA A 120 -26.91 11.01 -12.29
C ALA A 120 -26.77 11.40 -13.78
N GLU A 121 -25.95 10.65 -14.53
CA GLU A 121 -25.64 10.95 -15.93
C GLU A 121 -26.63 10.32 -16.92
N LEU A 122 -27.56 9.50 -16.42
CA LEU A 122 -28.49 8.77 -17.26
C LEU A 122 -29.76 9.59 -17.50
N ASP A 123 -30.12 9.77 -18.77
CA ASP A 123 -31.38 10.42 -19.16
C ASP A 123 -32.58 9.63 -18.59
N GLU A 124 -33.61 10.33 -18.11
CA GLU A 124 -34.71 9.82 -17.26
C GLU A 124 -35.56 8.70 -17.89
N LYS A 125 -35.26 8.28 -19.12
CA LYS A 125 -36.02 7.32 -19.91
C LYS A 125 -35.44 5.91 -19.94
N LEU A 126 -34.24 5.69 -19.41
CA LEU A 126 -33.59 4.39 -19.46
C LEU A 126 -33.83 3.59 -18.16
N GLN A 127 -34.39 2.39 -18.31
CA GLN A 127 -34.62 1.46 -17.21
C GLN A 127 -33.48 0.45 -17.11
N VAL A 128 -33.16 0.03 -15.89
CA VAL A 128 -32.22 -1.08 -15.66
C VAL A 128 -32.84 -2.36 -16.19
N THR A 129 -32.13 -3.05 -17.08
CA THR A 129 -32.57 -4.32 -17.65
C THR A 129 -32.03 -5.51 -16.88
N ASP A 130 -30.86 -5.37 -16.25
CA ASP A 130 -30.21 -6.45 -15.51
C ASP A 130 -29.26 -5.93 -14.43
N LEU A 131 -29.01 -6.75 -13.41
CA LEU A 131 -28.10 -6.48 -12.31
C LEU A 131 -27.21 -7.70 -12.05
N SER A 132 -25.92 -7.47 -11.88
CA SER A 132 -24.95 -8.52 -11.50
C SER A 132 -24.02 -8.02 -10.41
N TRP A 133 -23.57 -8.93 -9.55
CA TRP A 133 -22.57 -8.64 -8.52
C TRP A 133 -21.29 -9.44 -8.78
N ASN A 134 -20.16 -8.92 -8.30
CA ASN A 134 -18.93 -9.70 -8.25
C ASN A 134 -19.00 -10.67 -7.07
N ALA A 135 -18.70 -11.96 -7.28
CA ALA A 135 -18.68 -12.95 -6.21
C ALA A 135 -17.48 -12.80 -5.25
N THR A 136 -16.40 -12.18 -5.73
CA THR A 136 -15.12 -12.04 -5.01
C THR A 136 -14.96 -10.69 -4.32
N GLY A 137 -15.73 -9.67 -4.73
CA GLY A 137 -15.60 -8.31 -4.22
C GLY A 137 -16.95 -7.61 -4.10
N SER A 138 -16.96 -6.37 -3.60
CA SER A 138 -18.20 -5.66 -3.25
C SER A 138 -18.73 -4.75 -4.37
N THR A 139 -18.51 -5.11 -5.63
CA THR A 139 -18.92 -4.31 -6.79
C THR A 139 -20.25 -4.79 -7.36
N LEU A 140 -21.14 -3.84 -7.68
CA LEU A 140 -22.42 -4.08 -8.35
C LEU A 140 -22.41 -3.47 -9.75
N ALA A 141 -22.81 -4.24 -10.76
CA ALA A 141 -22.97 -3.77 -12.13
C ALA A 141 -24.45 -3.70 -12.50
N ALA A 142 -24.88 -2.54 -13.01
CA ALA A 142 -26.21 -2.31 -13.55
C ALA A 142 -26.14 -2.16 -15.08
N THR A 143 -26.98 -2.93 -15.76
CA THR A 143 -27.07 -2.91 -17.22
C THR A 143 -28.28 -2.10 -17.64
N TYR A 144 -28.05 -1.16 -18.55
CA TYR A 144 -29.07 -0.42 -19.28
C TYR A 144 -29.02 -0.82 -20.76
N PRO A 145 -30.09 -0.58 -21.54
CA PRO A 145 -30.16 -1.02 -22.94
C PRO A 145 -28.99 -0.58 -23.84
N ILE A 146 -28.29 0.51 -23.49
CA ILE A 146 -27.22 1.13 -24.32
C ILE A 146 -25.90 1.26 -23.54
N LYS A 147 -25.89 1.03 -22.22
CA LYS A 147 -24.71 1.29 -21.37
C LYS A 147 -24.69 0.36 -20.15
N ILE A 148 -23.50 -0.08 -19.74
CA ILE A 148 -23.28 -0.75 -18.46
C ILE A 148 -22.64 0.26 -17.51
N VAL A 149 -23.10 0.28 -16.25
CA VAL A 149 -22.63 1.18 -15.21
C VAL A 149 -22.19 0.34 -14.01
N ILE A 150 -20.96 0.57 -13.56
CA ILE A 150 -20.35 -0.18 -12.46
C ILE A 150 -20.34 0.71 -11.22
N PHE A 151 -20.98 0.24 -10.15
CA PHE A 151 -20.97 0.86 -8.84
C PHE A 151 -19.96 0.15 -7.94
N PHE A 152 -18.96 0.89 -7.47
CA PHE A 152 -18.04 0.40 -6.45
C PHE A 152 -18.65 0.66 -5.08
N TYR A 153 -18.87 -0.41 -4.33
CA TYR A 153 -19.30 -0.33 -2.94
C TYR A 153 -18.20 -0.87 -2.03
N TYR A 154 -17.96 -0.18 -0.91
CA TYR A 154 -17.12 -0.69 0.17
C TYR A 154 -18.06 -1.01 1.33
N ILE A 155 -18.39 -2.30 1.50
CA ILE A 155 -19.09 -2.76 2.69
C ILE A 155 -18.05 -2.70 3.81
N ARG A 156 -18.25 -1.82 4.79
CA ARG A 156 -17.37 -1.65 5.94
C ARG A 156 -18.03 -2.21 7.19
#